data_AF-A0A967WPM1-F1
#
_entry.id   AF-A0A967WPM1-F1
#
_cell.length_a   1.000
_cell.length_b   1.000
_cell.length_c   1.000
_cell.angle_alpha   90.00
_cell.angle_beta   90.00
_cell.angle_gamma   90.00
#
_symmetry.space_group_name_H-M   'P 1'
#
loop_
_entity.id
_entity.type
_entity.pdbx_description
1 polymer ?
#
loop_
_entity_poly.entity_id
_entity_poly.type
_entity_poly.pdbx_seq_one_letter_code
_entity_poly.pdbx_strand_id
1 'polypeptide(L)' 'VGVDSGIFRSTNGGRAWREVDFSPDLAPVLSLALSPAYAEDGILFAGTESHGLYRSQDGGRTWTRLGEERICDA' A
#
# COMPACT_ATOMS: atom_id res chain seq x y z
N VAL A 1 18.04 -5.48 -2.77
CA VAL A 1 17.38 -6.74 -2.36
C VAL A 1 15.91 -6.40 -2.18
N GLY A 2 15.05 -6.82 -3.09
CA GLY A 2 13.61 -6.83 -2.88
C GLY A 2 13.25 -8.20 -2.30
N VAL A 3 12.34 -8.24 -1.35
CA VAL A 3 11.80 -9.52 -0.84
C VAL A 3 10.57 -9.90 -1.65
N ASP A 4 10.30 -11.20 -1.74
CA ASP A 4 9.25 -11.80 -2.58
C ASP A 4 7.81 -11.37 -2.21
N SER A 5 7.62 -10.74 -1.06
CA SER A 5 6.33 -10.19 -0.64
C SER A 5 6.50 -9.14 0.45
N GLY A 6 5.60 -8.15 0.47
CA GLY A 6 5.51 -7.15 1.54
C GLY A 6 5.86 -5.72 1.13
N ILE A 7 5.26 -4.76 1.82
CA ILE A 7 5.59 -3.33 1.70
C ILE A 7 6.57 -2.97 2.81
N PHE A 8 7.67 -2.31 2.46
CA PHE A 8 8.64 -1.81 3.42
C PHE A 8 8.58 -0.30 3.49
N ARG A 9 8.63 0.23 4.70
CA ARG A 9 8.56 1.67 4.97
C ARG A 9 9.80 2.15 5.71
N SER A 10 10.30 3.29 5.27
CA SER A 10 11.35 4.05 5.95
C SER A 10 10.80 5.36 6.49
N THR A 11 11.32 5.81 7.63
CA THR A 11 11.06 7.15 8.20
C THR A 11 12.32 8.01 8.27
N ASN A 12 13.43 7.55 7.69
CA ASN A 12 14.74 8.17 7.83
C ASN A 12 15.49 8.27 6.51
N GLY A 13 14.76 8.54 5.43
CA GLY A 13 15.33 8.73 4.09
C GLY A 13 15.92 7.45 3.49
N GLY A 14 15.37 6.28 3.83
CA GLY A 14 15.81 4.99 3.28
C GLY A 14 17.03 4.38 3.97
N ARG A 15 17.51 4.95 5.09
CA ARG A 15 18.64 4.40 5.86
C ARG A 15 18.29 3.12 6.60
N ALA A 16 17.04 2.98 7.03
CA ALA A 16 16.48 1.76 7.58
C ALA A 16 15.04 1.57 7.10
N TRP A 17 14.63 0.31 7.00
CA TRP A 17 13.33 -0.12 6.51
C TRP A 17 12.69 -1.04 7.54
N ARG A 18 11.37 -0.90 7.70
CA ARG A 18 10.54 -1.81 8.49
C ARG A 18 9.47 -2.37 7.59
N GLU A 19 9.24 -3.67 7.70
CA GLU A 19 8.10 -4.32 7.07
C GLU A 19 6.81 -3.71 7.63
N VAL A 20 5.87 -3.45 6.75
CA VAL A 20 4.51 -3.05 7.07
C VAL A 20 3.65 -4.30 7.06
N ASP A 21 2.76 -4.41 8.04
CA ASP A 21 1.75 -5.46 8.04
C ASP A 21 0.81 -5.25 6.84
N PHE A 22 1.13 -5.97 5.78
CA PHE A 22 0.47 -5.93 4.49
C PHE A 22 0.12 -7.37 4.18
N SER A 23 -1.18 -7.65 3.97
CA SER A 23 -1.73 -9.00 4.01
C SER A 23 -0.82 -10.03 3.33
N PRO A 24 -0.44 -11.12 3.99
CA PRO A 24 0.47 -12.13 3.44
C PRO A 24 -0.10 -12.85 2.20
N ASP A 25 -1.42 -12.79 2.00
CA ASP A 25 -2.10 -13.32 0.83
C ASP A 25 -2.01 -12.36 -0.38
N LEU A 26 -1.31 -11.24 -0.25
CA LEU A 26 -1.18 -10.26 -1.33
C LEU A 26 -0.27 -10.76 -2.44
N ALA A 27 -0.70 -10.40 -3.65
CA ALA A 27 0.10 -10.58 -4.84
C ALA A 27 1.26 -9.59 -4.80
N PRO A 28 2.34 -9.83 -5.55
CA PRO A 28 3.46 -8.90 -5.65
C PRO A 28 2.98 -7.46 -5.87
N VAL A 29 3.52 -6.54 -5.07
CA VAL A 29 3.29 -5.10 -5.27
C VAL A 29 4.16 -4.67 -6.45
N LEU A 30 3.51 -4.30 -7.54
CA LEU A 30 4.19 -3.91 -8.79
C LEU A 30 4.44 -2.41 -8.86
N SER A 31 3.66 -1.60 -8.15
CA SER A 31 3.78 -0.14 -8.18
C SER A 31 3.35 0.52 -6.88
N LEU A 32 3.99 1.66 -6.58
CA LEU A 32 3.66 2.55 -5.46
C LEU A 32 3.56 3.98 -5.97
N ALA A 33 2.56 4.73 -5.51
CA ALA A 33 2.39 6.15 -5.81
C ALA A 33 1.99 6.94 -4.56
N LEU A 34 2.53 8.16 -4.46
CA LEU A 34 2.16 9.14 -3.45
C LEU A 34 1.09 10.07 -4.03
N SER A 35 0.15 10.53 -3.20
CA SER A 35 -0.71 11.65 -3.60
C SER A 35 0.13 12.91 -3.85
N PRO A 36 -0.35 13.86 -4.67
CA PRO A 36 0.32 15.14 -4.85
C PRO A 36 0.45 15.95 -3.54
N ALA A 37 -0.47 15.76 -2.60
CA ALA A 37 -0.51 16.42 -1.30
C ALA A 37 -0.03 15.50 -0.15
N TYR A 38 0.84 14.52 -0.44
CA TYR A 38 1.23 13.49 0.53
C TYR A 38 1.73 14.03 1.88
N ALA A 39 2.43 15.17 1.86
CA ALA A 39 2.91 15.81 3.08
C ALA A 39 1.78 16.24 4.02
N GLU A 40 0.58 16.49 3.48
CA GLU A 40 -0.61 16.92 4.20
C GLU A 40 -1.56 15.76 4.49
N ASP A 41 -1.80 14.88 3.51
CA ASP A 41 -2.84 13.84 3.58
C ASP A 41 -2.31 12.44 3.94
N GLY A 42 -1.00 12.19 3.79
CA GLY A 42 -0.40 10.88 4.02
C GLY A 42 -0.90 9.77 3.09
N ILE A 43 -1.49 10.09 1.94
CA ILE A 43 -2.14 9.12 1.06
C ILE A 43 -1.13 8.43 0.14
N LEU A 44 -1.14 7.10 0.16
CA LEU A 44 -0.41 6.25 -0.79
C LEU A 44 -1.34 5.28 -1.51
N PHE A 45 -0.91 4.88 -2.70
CA PHE A 45 -1.53 3.83 -3.48
C PHE A 45 -0.52 2.72 -3.79
N ALA A 46 -0.99 1.48 -3.75
CA ALA A 46 -0.21 0.30 -4.13
C ALA A 46 -0.99 -0.51 -5.17
N GLY A 47 -0.38 -0.71 -6.34
CA GLY A 47 -0.89 -1.59 -7.39
C GLY A 47 -0.29 -2.98 -7.24
N THR A 48 -1.15 -3.99 -7.12
CA THR A 48 -0.74 -5.40 -6.99
C THR A 48 -0.99 -6.15 -8.29
N GLU A 49 -0.24 -7.24 -8.51
CA GLU A 49 -0.35 -8.05 -9.74
C GLU A 49 -1.75 -8.63 -9.96
N SER A 50 -2.36 -9.23 -8.93
CA SER A 50 -3.65 -9.95 -9.07
C SER A 50 -4.73 -9.55 -8.07
N HIS A 51 -4.42 -8.68 -7.08
CA HIS A 51 -5.39 -8.27 -6.05
C HIS A 51 -5.88 -6.82 -6.19
N GLY A 52 -5.54 -6.13 -7.29
CA GLY A 52 -6.03 -4.79 -7.58
C GLY A 52 -5.30 -3.68 -6.80
N LEU A 53 -6.03 -2.61 -6.50
CA LEU A 53 -5.50 -1.36 -5.94
C LEU A 53 -5.74 -1.29 -4.43
N TYR A 54 -4.71 -0.87 -3.70
CA TYR A 54 -4.78 -0.59 -2.27
C TYR A 54 -4.51 0.89 -2.01
N ARG A 55 -5.15 1.42 -0.97
CA ARG A 55 -4.93 2.79 -0.48
C ARG A 55 -4.52 2.77 0.97
N SER A 56 -3.50 3.53 1.32
CA SER A 56 -3.22 3.95 2.68
C SER A 56 -3.61 5.42 2.85
N GLN A 57 -4.12 5.77 4.02
CA GLN A 57 -4.42 7.16 4.41
C GLN A 57 -3.63 7.60 5.65
N ASP A 58 -2.63 6.81 6.04
CA ASP A 58 -1.85 7.01 7.26
C ASP A 58 -0.34 6.92 7.01
N GLY A 59 0.10 7.29 5.82
CA GLY A 59 1.51 7.29 5.44
C GLY A 59 2.09 5.89 5.29
N GLY A 60 1.26 4.91 4.90
CA GLY A 60 1.66 3.55 4.58
C GLY A 60 1.79 2.65 5.80
N ARG A 61 1.11 2.96 6.90
CA ARG A 61 1.09 2.10 8.10
C ARG A 61 0.00 1.04 7.98
N THR A 62 -1.16 1.40 7.43
CA THR A 62 -2.26 0.49 7.13
C THR A 62 -2.75 0.67 5.70
N TRP A 63 -3.32 -0.39 5.13
CA TRP A 63 -3.74 -0.45 3.73
C TRP A 63 -5.14 -1.06 3.62
N THR A 64 -6.01 -0.41 2.84
CA THR A 64 -7.34 -0.90 2.52
C THR A 64 -7.43 -1.20 1.03
N ARG A 65 -7.98 -2.35 0.67
CA ARG A 65 -8.26 -2.71 -0.72
C ARG A 65 -9.39 -1.83 -1.26
N LEU A 66 -9.19 -1.25 -2.45
CA LEU A 66 -10.22 -0.48 -3.16
C LEU A 66 -10.98 -1.38 -4.12
N GLY A 67 -12.29 -1.14 -4.28
CA GLY A 67 -13.14 -1.88 -5.23
C GLY A 67 -13.80 -3.14 -4.66
N GLU A 68 -13.73 -3.39 -3.35
CA GLU A 68 -14.58 -4.38 -2.66
C GLU A 68 -15.93 -3.81 -2.21
N GLU A 69 -16.49 -2.83 -2.93
CA GLU A 69 -17.92 -2.59 -2.80
C GLU A 69 -18.63 -3.81 -3.38
N ARG A 70 -19.13 -4.67 -2.49
CA ARG A 70 -20.18 -5.61 -2.85
C ARG A 70 -21.32 -4.77 -3.41
N ILE A 71 -21.50 -4.80 -4.73
CA ILE A 71 -22.73 -4.34 -5.37
C ILE A 71 -23.80 -5.37 -5.02
N CYS A 72 -24.30 -5.29 -3.80
CA CYS A 72 -25.47 -6.00 -3.34
C CYS A 72 -26.29 -4.92 -2.63
N ASP A 73 -27.15 -4.25 -3.38
CA ASP A 73 -28.46 -3.70 -2.98
C ASP A 73 -28.90 -2.66 -4.02
N ALA A 74 -29.68 -3.12 -5.01
CA ALA A 74 -30.58 -2.32 -5.84
C ALA A 74 -31.88 -3.12 -6.02
#